data_AF-A0A952FGS9-F1
#
_entry.id   AF-A0A952FGS9-F1
#
_cell.length_a   1.000
_cell.length_b   1.000
_cell.length_c   1.000
_cell.angle_alpha   90.00
_cell.angle_beta   90.00
_cell.angle_gamma   90.00
#
_symmetry.space_group_name_H-M   'P 1'
#
loop_
_entity.id
_entity.type
_entity.pdbx_description
1 polymer ?
#
loop_
_entity_poly.entity_id
_entity_poly.type
_entity_poly.pdbx_seq_one_letter_code
_entity_poly.pdbx_strand_id
1 'polypeptide(L)'
;QGQHEYADGMFFGGTAPTWNNQALRQVLRTFGQRAKRIAWMDLHTGLGPSGVGERIFASENDPKTLARARAWWDGGGATPVTSFYDGSSSSAHLTGLIWASVPDECPQAEYTGMAMEYGTVPILDMIAALRADHWLHKHPEAPPEMHAAIKRQMMNAFYVDTDEWRTQIVAQARQAMFQTVDGLNTA
;
A
#
# COMPACT_ATOMS: atom_id res chain seq x y z
N GLN A 1 -2.11 -11.01 -8.03
CA GLN A 1 -3.25 -10.38 -8.73
C GLN A 1 -4.54 -10.68 -7.97
N GLY A 2 -5.52 -9.77 -8.02
CA GLY A 2 -6.90 -10.09 -7.59
C GLY A 2 -7.54 -11.13 -8.53
N GLN A 3 -8.68 -11.70 -8.12
CA GLN A 3 -9.44 -12.65 -8.94
C GLN A 3 -10.66 -11.96 -9.57
N HIS A 4 -11.11 -12.44 -10.73
CA HIS A 4 -12.25 -11.87 -11.47
C HIS A 4 -13.29 -12.93 -11.88
N GLU A 5 -13.18 -14.14 -11.34
CA GLU A 5 -14.03 -15.28 -11.70
C GLU A 5 -15.27 -15.37 -10.80
N TYR A 6 -15.10 -15.09 -9.51
CA TYR A 6 -16.14 -15.21 -8.50
C TYR A 6 -16.48 -13.83 -7.95
N ALA A 7 -17.59 -13.25 -8.39
CA ALA A 7 -18.03 -11.91 -7.98
C ALA A 7 -18.16 -11.75 -6.46
N ASP A 8 -18.59 -12.82 -5.77
CA ASP A 8 -18.75 -12.86 -4.32
C ASP A 8 -17.54 -13.52 -3.61
N GLY A 9 -16.41 -13.64 -4.29
CA GLY A 9 -15.19 -14.23 -3.75
C GLY A 9 -14.27 -13.18 -3.12
N MET A 10 -13.51 -13.58 -2.10
CA MET A 10 -12.47 -12.73 -1.51
C MET A 10 -11.49 -12.25 -2.60
N PHE A 11 -11.08 -10.99 -2.52
CA PHE A 11 -10.21 -10.32 -3.50
C PHE A 11 -10.78 -10.24 -4.93
N PHE A 12 -12.11 -10.21 -5.09
CA PHE A 12 -12.72 -9.89 -6.37
C PHE A 12 -12.34 -8.48 -6.83
N GLY A 13 -11.68 -8.35 -7.97
CA GLY A 13 -11.17 -7.08 -8.50
C GLY A 13 -12.20 -6.21 -9.21
N GLY A 14 -13.46 -6.66 -9.31
CA GLY A 14 -14.53 -5.97 -10.05
C GLY A 14 -14.48 -6.20 -11.56
N THR A 15 -15.42 -5.61 -12.29
CA THR A 15 -15.51 -5.69 -13.77
C THR A 15 -15.31 -4.33 -14.45
N ALA A 16 -15.17 -3.27 -13.66
CA ALA A 16 -14.96 -1.90 -14.13
C ALA A 16 -14.28 -1.07 -13.02
N PRO A 17 -13.67 0.08 -13.35
CA PRO A 17 -13.08 0.97 -12.35
C PRO A 17 -14.10 1.40 -11.29
N THR A 18 -13.73 1.25 -10.02
CA THR A 18 -14.55 1.69 -8.88
C THR A 18 -14.57 3.22 -8.77
N TRP A 19 -15.50 3.76 -7.98
CA TRP A 19 -15.58 5.20 -7.72
C TRP A 19 -14.25 5.78 -7.20
N ASN A 20 -13.57 5.11 -6.27
CA ASN A 20 -12.26 5.54 -5.75
C ASN A 20 -11.20 5.66 -6.85
N ASN A 21 -11.17 4.70 -7.80
CA ASN A 21 -10.24 4.74 -8.93
C ASN A 21 -10.52 5.96 -9.83
N GLN A 22 -11.79 6.19 -10.15
CA GLN A 22 -12.22 7.33 -10.97
C GLN A 22 -11.94 8.66 -10.28
N ALA A 23 -12.22 8.75 -8.98
CA ALA A 23 -11.99 9.95 -8.18
C ALA A 23 -10.49 10.32 -8.14
N LEU A 24 -9.61 9.35 -7.86
CA LEU A 24 -8.17 9.59 -7.86
C LEU A 24 -7.68 10.06 -9.24
N ARG A 25 -8.11 9.39 -10.32
CA ARG A 25 -7.76 9.81 -11.68
C ARG A 25 -8.22 11.24 -11.97
N GLN A 26 -9.41 11.62 -11.51
CA GLN A 26 -9.88 12.99 -11.65
C GLN A 26 -9.02 14.00 -10.88
N VAL A 27 -8.54 13.66 -9.68
CA VAL A 27 -7.58 14.47 -8.92
C VAL A 27 -6.28 14.63 -9.69
N LEU A 28 -5.71 13.55 -10.25
CA LEU A 28 -4.50 13.60 -11.07
C LEU A 28 -4.68 14.48 -12.32
N ARG A 29 -5.81 14.35 -13.03
CA ARG A 29 -6.16 15.23 -14.16
C ARG A 29 -6.31 16.69 -13.77
N THR A 30 -6.80 16.97 -12.57
CA THR A 30 -7.05 18.35 -12.14
C THR A 30 -5.78 19.03 -11.65
N PHE A 31 -4.97 18.32 -10.86
CA PHE A 31 -3.84 18.92 -10.14
C PHE A 31 -2.47 18.46 -10.63
N GLY A 32 -2.37 17.28 -11.27
CA GLY A 32 -1.11 16.68 -11.70
C GLY A 32 -0.63 17.10 -13.08
N GLN A 33 -1.50 17.64 -13.95
CA GLN A 33 -1.16 17.98 -15.35
C GLN A 33 0.01 18.97 -15.50
N ARG A 34 0.22 19.84 -14.51
CA ARG A 34 1.31 20.83 -14.51
C ARG A 34 2.54 20.36 -13.73
N ALA A 35 2.45 19.22 -13.05
CA ALA A 35 3.56 18.68 -12.29
C ALA A 35 4.62 18.12 -13.25
N LYS A 36 5.87 18.57 -13.08
CA LYS A 36 7.03 17.99 -13.77
C LYS A 36 7.55 16.73 -13.08
N ARG A 37 7.30 16.61 -11.77
CA ARG A 37 7.66 15.47 -10.93
C ARG A 37 6.49 15.13 -10.03
N ILE A 38 6.22 13.84 -9.84
CA ILE A 38 5.21 13.35 -8.91
C ILE A 38 5.88 12.30 -8.02
N ALA A 39 5.85 12.55 -6.71
CA ALA A 39 6.17 11.53 -5.73
C ALA A 39 4.89 10.89 -5.20
N TRP A 40 4.94 9.60 -4.90
CA TRP A 40 3.83 8.84 -4.36
C TRP A 40 4.24 8.03 -3.15
N MET A 41 3.47 8.15 -2.08
CA MET A 41 3.59 7.33 -0.89
C MET A 41 2.24 6.71 -0.61
N ASP A 42 2.18 5.39 -0.67
CA ASP A 42 1.01 4.60 -0.29
C ASP A 42 1.23 3.97 1.09
N LEU A 43 0.31 4.13 2.03
CA LEU A 43 0.51 3.65 3.40
C LEU A 43 -0.38 2.43 3.65
N HIS A 44 0.25 1.33 4.04
CA HIS A 44 -0.38 0.04 4.29
C HIS A 44 0.04 -0.52 5.65
N THR A 45 -0.85 -1.32 6.22
CA THR A 45 -0.60 -2.09 7.44
C THR A 45 -0.97 -3.54 7.16
N GLY A 46 -0.29 -4.48 7.80
CA GLY A 46 -0.60 -5.89 7.65
C GLY A 46 0.67 -6.72 7.64
N LEU A 47 1.42 -6.65 6.54
CA LEU A 47 2.50 -7.59 6.24
C LEU A 47 3.82 -7.20 6.91
N GLY A 48 4.56 -8.21 7.37
CA GLY A 48 5.88 -8.05 7.96
C GLY A 48 5.89 -8.05 9.50
N PRO A 49 7.08 -7.87 10.12
CA PRO A 49 7.22 -7.83 11.57
C PRO A 49 6.50 -6.64 12.20
N SER A 50 5.83 -6.85 13.32
CA SER A 50 5.07 -5.79 14.02
C SER A 50 5.89 -4.53 14.24
N GLY A 51 5.36 -3.38 13.77
CA GLY A 51 5.98 -2.07 13.95
C GLY A 51 7.08 -1.72 12.95
N VAL A 52 7.51 -2.66 12.10
CA VAL A 52 8.51 -2.43 11.05
C VAL A 52 7.82 -1.99 9.76
N GLY A 53 8.26 -0.86 9.20
CA GLY A 53 7.79 -0.35 7.91
C GLY A 53 8.71 -0.73 6.77
N GLU A 54 8.30 -1.70 5.96
CA GLU A 54 8.98 -2.03 4.71
C GLU A 54 8.73 -0.95 3.66
N ARG A 55 9.77 -0.59 2.91
CA ARG A 55 9.75 0.39 1.84
C ARG A 55 9.75 -0.32 0.49
N ILE A 56 8.58 -0.47 -0.10
CA ILE A 56 8.40 -1.25 -1.31
C ILE A 56 8.33 -0.31 -2.51
N PHE A 57 9.18 -0.53 -3.50
CA PHE A 57 9.16 0.20 -4.76
C PHE A 57 7.80 0.07 -5.46
N ALA A 58 7.17 1.21 -5.77
CA ALA A 58 5.82 1.27 -6.32
C ALA A 58 5.80 2.06 -7.64
N SER A 59 6.53 1.58 -8.64
CA SER A 59 6.56 2.13 -10.00
C SER A 59 6.75 1.01 -11.03
N GLU A 60 6.75 1.35 -12.31
CA GLU A 60 7.08 0.40 -13.37
C GLU A 60 8.47 -0.23 -13.16
N ASN A 61 8.67 -1.42 -13.72
CA ASN A 61 9.94 -2.16 -13.63
C ASN A 61 11.04 -1.50 -14.50
N ASP A 62 11.46 -0.30 -14.10
CA ASP A 62 12.48 0.52 -14.72
C ASP A 62 13.68 0.71 -13.77
N PRO A 63 14.88 0.26 -14.15
CA PRO A 63 16.08 0.40 -13.33
C PRO A 63 16.41 1.85 -12.95
N LYS A 64 16.10 2.84 -13.82
CA LYS A 64 16.39 4.25 -13.53
C LYS A 64 15.49 4.77 -12.40
N THR A 65 14.20 4.45 -12.47
CA THR A 65 13.23 4.83 -11.44
C THR A 65 13.49 4.11 -10.12
N LEU A 66 13.92 2.84 -10.15
CA LEU A 66 14.36 2.12 -8.94
C LEU A 66 15.62 2.76 -8.32
N ALA A 67 16.61 3.13 -9.14
CA ALA A 67 17.79 3.82 -8.65
C ALA A 67 17.45 5.17 -8.01
N ARG A 68 16.50 5.93 -8.60
CA ARG A 68 16.00 7.19 -8.03
C ARG A 68 15.26 6.96 -6.70
N ALA A 69 14.39 5.95 -6.63
CA ALA A 69 13.71 5.59 -5.39
C ALA A 69 14.70 5.23 -4.27
N ARG A 70 15.75 4.45 -4.58
CA ARG A 70 16.83 4.15 -3.63
C ARG A 70 17.60 5.41 -3.22
N ALA A 71 17.90 6.30 -4.15
CA ALA A 71 18.55 7.57 -3.82
C ALA A 71 17.72 8.42 -2.84
N TRP A 72 16.39 8.34 -2.89
CA TRP A 72 15.50 9.09 -1.99
C TRP A 72 15.35 8.41 -0.64
N TRP A 73 15.07 7.10 -0.62
CA TRP A 73 14.56 6.43 0.58
C TRP A 73 15.49 5.38 1.16
N ASP A 74 16.58 4.98 0.51
CA ASP A 74 17.40 3.87 1.02
C ASP A 74 18.18 4.24 2.28
N GLY A 75 18.45 5.53 2.48
CA GLY A 75 19.17 6.03 3.66
C GLY A 75 20.58 5.43 3.79
N GLY A 76 21.22 5.10 2.65
CA GLY A 76 22.51 4.39 2.65
C GLY A 76 22.42 2.96 3.18
N GLY A 77 21.28 2.28 2.99
CA GLY A 77 21.00 0.95 3.49
C GLY A 77 20.37 0.90 4.89
N ALA A 78 20.23 2.04 5.59
CA ALA A 78 19.56 2.08 6.90
C ALA A 78 18.05 1.80 6.79
N THR A 79 17.45 2.13 5.64
CA THR A 79 16.03 1.95 5.37
C THR A 79 15.85 1.40 3.95
N PRO A 80 16.22 0.13 3.72
CA PRO A 80 16.40 -0.40 2.39
C PRO A 80 15.10 -0.35 1.57
N VAL A 81 15.20 0.06 0.30
CA VAL A 81 14.08 0.00 -0.65
C VAL A 81 14.06 -1.37 -1.34
N THR A 82 13.02 -2.16 -1.04
CA THR A 82 12.76 -3.47 -1.63
C THR A 82 11.94 -3.35 -2.92
N SER A 83 11.89 -4.41 -3.70
CA SER A 83 11.13 -4.49 -4.95
C SER A 83 10.52 -5.88 -5.12
N PHE A 84 9.24 -5.93 -5.45
CA PHE A 84 8.58 -7.20 -5.79
C PHE A 84 8.97 -7.71 -7.19
N TYR A 85 9.74 -6.93 -7.97
CA TYR A 85 10.30 -7.36 -9.26
C TYR A 85 11.60 -8.15 -9.13
N ASP A 86 12.41 -7.88 -8.10
CA ASP A 86 13.71 -8.54 -7.89
C ASP A 86 13.71 -9.57 -6.76
N GLY A 87 12.55 -9.77 -6.11
CA GLY A 87 12.37 -10.74 -5.04
C GLY A 87 12.87 -10.29 -3.67
N SER A 88 13.33 -9.05 -3.51
CA SER A 88 13.76 -8.50 -2.22
C SER A 88 12.61 -8.12 -1.28
N SER A 89 11.40 -7.98 -1.82
CA SER A 89 10.22 -7.54 -1.08
C SER A 89 9.46 -8.69 -0.41
N SER A 90 8.86 -8.44 0.76
CA SER A 90 7.93 -9.39 1.38
C SER A 90 6.60 -9.53 0.62
N SER A 91 6.23 -8.50 -0.13
CA SER A 91 5.07 -8.49 -1.01
C SER A 91 5.29 -9.35 -2.27
N ALA A 92 4.23 -10.06 -2.67
CA ALA A 92 4.20 -10.84 -3.90
C ALA A 92 4.16 -9.93 -5.14
N HIS A 93 4.31 -10.52 -6.34
CA HIS A 93 4.11 -9.77 -7.57
C HIS A 93 2.63 -9.36 -7.74
N LEU A 94 2.39 -8.06 -7.89
CA LEU A 94 1.05 -7.45 -7.93
C LEU A 94 0.72 -6.89 -9.32
N THR A 95 -0.58 -6.80 -9.61
CA THR A 95 -1.14 -6.15 -10.81
C THR A 95 -2.33 -5.29 -10.38
N GLY A 96 -2.73 -4.33 -11.21
CA GLY A 96 -3.84 -3.42 -10.89
C GLY A 96 -3.53 -2.41 -9.77
N LEU A 97 -2.26 -2.09 -9.59
CA LEU A 97 -1.79 -1.16 -8.56
C LEU A 97 -2.27 0.26 -8.87
N ILE A 98 -2.79 0.95 -7.86
CA ILE A 98 -3.43 2.26 -8.04
C ILE A 98 -2.47 3.32 -8.59
N TRP A 99 -1.18 3.22 -8.27
CA TRP A 99 -0.16 4.13 -8.78
C TRP A 99 -0.01 4.10 -10.30
N ALA A 100 -0.44 3.02 -10.98
CA ALA A 100 -0.43 2.95 -12.44
C ALA A 100 -1.32 4.04 -13.09
N SER A 101 -2.22 4.66 -12.32
CA SER A 101 -2.94 5.84 -12.77
C SER A 101 -2.07 7.08 -13.01
N VAL A 102 -0.88 7.17 -12.39
CA VAL A 102 -0.01 8.35 -12.56
C VAL A 102 0.56 8.46 -13.97
N PRO A 103 1.21 7.44 -14.58
CA PRO A 103 1.67 7.54 -15.96
C PRO A 103 0.52 7.72 -16.97
N ASP A 104 -0.66 7.13 -16.70
CA ASP A 104 -1.85 7.31 -17.55
C ASP A 104 -2.33 8.76 -17.58
N GLU A 105 -2.48 9.36 -16.40
CA GLU A 105 -3.08 10.69 -16.27
C GLU A 105 -2.04 11.80 -16.38
N CYS A 106 -0.80 11.56 -15.98
CA CYS A 106 0.28 12.56 -15.93
C CYS A 106 1.54 12.07 -16.69
N PRO A 107 1.44 11.73 -17.98
CA PRO A 107 2.57 11.18 -18.74
C PRO A 107 3.78 12.13 -18.86
N GLN A 108 3.56 13.43 -18.63
CA GLN A 108 4.60 14.46 -18.62
C GLN A 108 5.46 14.46 -17.34
N ALA A 109 5.01 13.83 -16.26
CA ALA A 109 5.67 13.91 -14.97
C ALA A 109 6.69 12.78 -14.77
N GLU A 110 7.87 13.12 -14.22
CA GLU A 110 8.79 12.12 -13.69
C GLU A 110 8.19 11.55 -12.38
N TYR A 111 7.70 10.32 -12.47
CA TYR A 111 7.05 9.62 -11.37
C TYR A 111 8.05 8.82 -10.53
N THR A 112 7.92 8.89 -9.21
CA THR A 112 8.66 8.03 -8.26
C THR A 112 7.76 7.63 -7.11
N GLY A 113 7.47 6.34 -6.98
CA GLY A 113 6.54 5.85 -5.97
C GLY A 113 7.13 4.82 -5.01
N MET A 114 6.59 4.84 -3.80
CA MET A 114 6.83 3.83 -2.77
C MET A 114 5.53 3.48 -2.06
N ALA A 115 5.40 2.22 -1.64
CA ALA A 115 4.47 1.79 -0.61
C ALA A 115 5.22 1.58 0.71
N MET A 116 4.70 2.11 1.80
CA MET A 116 5.09 1.76 3.17
C MET A 116 4.17 0.65 3.65
N GLU A 117 4.72 -0.51 3.95
CA GLU A 117 3.97 -1.64 4.49
C GLU A 117 4.41 -1.89 5.94
N TYR A 118 3.50 -1.66 6.88
CA TYR A 118 3.78 -1.79 8.32
C TYR A 118 3.27 -3.11 8.87
N GLY A 119 4.18 -3.90 9.42
CA GLY A 119 3.81 -5.18 10.01
C GLY A 119 2.92 -5.06 11.23
N THR A 120 2.07 -6.08 11.41
CA THR A 120 1.09 -6.16 12.50
C THR A 120 1.10 -7.54 13.17
N VAL A 121 0.22 -8.45 12.77
CA VAL A 121 0.10 -9.83 13.26
C VAL A 121 0.73 -10.81 12.26
N PRO A 122 1.04 -12.05 12.67
CA PRO A 122 1.49 -13.09 11.73
C PRO A 122 0.55 -13.25 10.52
N ILE A 123 1.12 -13.49 9.34
CA ILE A 123 0.37 -13.51 8.06
C ILE A 123 -0.81 -14.49 8.07
N LEU A 124 -0.69 -15.63 8.74
CA LEU A 124 -1.78 -16.61 8.84
C LEU A 124 -2.96 -16.07 9.67
N ASP A 125 -2.70 -15.27 10.70
CA ASP A 125 -3.72 -14.62 11.52
C ASP A 125 -4.41 -13.50 10.73
N MET A 126 -3.64 -12.71 9.97
CA MET A 126 -4.17 -11.69 9.06
C MET A 126 -5.07 -12.31 7.98
N ILE A 127 -4.64 -13.41 7.35
CA ILE A 127 -5.45 -14.15 6.36
C ILE A 127 -6.71 -14.72 7.02
N ALA A 128 -6.63 -15.25 8.24
CA ALA A 128 -7.79 -15.76 8.96
C ALA A 128 -8.80 -14.65 9.25
N ALA A 129 -8.34 -13.46 9.66
CA ALA A 129 -9.19 -12.29 9.88
C ALA A 129 -9.92 -11.85 8.60
N LEU A 130 -9.20 -11.76 7.47
CA LEU A 130 -9.80 -11.46 6.16
C LEU A 130 -10.87 -12.47 5.75
N ARG A 131 -10.59 -13.77 5.95
CA ARG A 131 -11.56 -14.84 5.65
C ARG A 131 -12.80 -14.76 6.54
N ALA A 132 -12.62 -14.50 7.83
CA ALA A 132 -13.74 -14.36 8.78
C ALA A 132 -14.61 -13.15 8.43
N ASP A 133 -14.00 -12.00 8.10
CA ASP A 133 -14.74 -10.80 7.69
C ASP A 133 -15.51 -11.01 6.37
N HIS A 134 -14.88 -11.68 5.40
CA HIS A 134 -15.54 -12.04 4.16
C HIS A 134 -16.70 -13.03 4.38
N TRP A 135 -16.52 -14.03 5.25
CA TRP A 135 -17.61 -14.93 5.64
C TRP A 135 -18.78 -14.16 6.26
N LEU A 136 -18.49 -13.24 7.17
CA LEU A 136 -19.50 -12.41 7.83
C LEU A 136 -20.29 -11.55 6.83
N HIS A 137 -19.63 -11.00 5.81
CA HIS A 137 -20.32 -10.27 4.74
C HIS A 137 -21.37 -11.13 4.01
N LYS A 138 -21.15 -12.44 3.91
CA LYS A 138 -22.06 -13.39 3.28
C LYS A 138 -23.12 -13.95 4.23
N HIS A 139 -22.97 -13.73 5.54
CA HIS A 139 -23.85 -14.26 6.59
C HIS A 139 -24.31 -13.10 7.51
N PRO A 140 -25.09 -12.12 6.97
CA PRO A 140 -25.56 -10.98 7.76
C PRO A 140 -26.50 -11.38 8.91
N GLU A 141 -27.04 -12.60 8.89
CA GLU A 141 -27.84 -13.21 9.94
C GLU A 141 -27.04 -13.69 11.15
N ALA A 142 -25.70 -13.66 11.09
CA ALA A 142 -24.85 -14.10 12.18
C ALA A 142 -25.17 -13.35 13.49
N PRO A 143 -25.07 -14.02 14.66
CA PRO A 143 -25.36 -13.38 15.94
C PRO A 143 -24.54 -12.10 16.17
N PRO A 144 -25.12 -11.07 16.82
CA PRO A 144 -24.45 -9.78 17.02
C PRO A 144 -23.08 -9.89 17.72
N GLU A 145 -22.93 -10.81 18.67
CA GLU A 145 -21.67 -11.06 19.36
C GLU A 145 -20.58 -11.63 18.44
N MET A 146 -20.96 -12.50 17.49
CA MET A 146 -20.05 -13.04 16.49
C MET A 146 -19.63 -11.96 15.50
N HIS A 147 -20.59 -11.14 15.05
CA HIS A 147 -20.32 -10.00 14.19
C HIS A 147 -19.30 -9.04 14.85
N ALA A 148 -19.52 -8.69 16.12
CA ALA A 148 -18.61 -7.83 16.87
C ALA A 148 -17.21 -8.46 17.04
N ALA A 149 -17.14 -9.77 17.33
CA ALA A 149 -15.88 -10.47 17.49
C ALA A 149 -15.05 -10.49 16.19
N ILE A 150 -15.67 -10.79 15.05
CA ILE A 150 -15.01 -10.82 13.73
C ILE A 150 -14.55 -9.42 13.33
N LYS A 151 -15.39 -8.38 13.51
CA LYS A 151 -14.98 -7.00 13.22
C LYS A 151 -13.81 -6.53 14.10
N ARG A 152 -13.79 -6.92 15.38
CA ARG A 152 -12.65 -6.67 16.26
C ARG A 152 -11.39 -7.42 15.82
N GLN A 153 -11.52 -8.69 15.42
CA GLN A 153 -10.41 -9.47 14.89
C GLN A 153 -9.83 -8.81 13.63
N MET A 154 -10.69 -8.37 12.72
CA MET A 154 -10.30 -7.65 11.50
C MET A 154 -9.54 -6.35 11.84
N MET A 155 -10.06 -5.54 12.78
CA MET A 155 -9.35 -4.33 13.22
C MET A 155 -7.97 -4.67 13.79
N ASN A 156 -7.89 -5.65 14.70
CA ASN A 156 -6.63 -6.03 15.35
C ASN A 156 -5.60 -6.62 14.38
N ALA A 157 -6.05 -7.19 13.26
CA ALA A 157 -5.17 -7.72 12.22
C ALA A 157 -4.48 -6.64 11.39
N PHE A 158 -4.95 -5.39 11.44
CA PHE A 158 -4.42 -4.26 10.68
C PHE A 158 -4.02 -3.08 11.56
N TYR A 159 -4.30 -3.15 12.87
CA TYR A 159 -4.00 -2.11 13.83
C TYR A 159 -3.63 -2.71 15.18
N VAL A 160 -2.35 -2.59 15.55
CA VAL A 160 -1.87 -2.99 16.87
C VAL A 160 -2.06 -1.82 17.83
N ASP A 161 -3.03 -1.96 18.72
CA ASP A 161 -3.52 -0.88 19.59
C ASP A 161 -2.58 -0.60 20.78
N THR A 162 -1.33 -0.24 20.51
CA THR A 162 -0.33 0.13 21.51
C THR A 162 0.37 1.43 21.15
N ASP A 163 0.75 2.22 22.17
CA ASP A 163 1.47 3.47 21.95
C ASP A 163 2.84 3.24 21.31
N GLU A 164 3.50 2.12 21.61
CA GLU A 164 4.75 1.72 20.99
C GLU A 164 4.61 1.55 19.48
N TRP A 165 3.65 0.75 19.02
CA TRP A 165 3.44 0.50 17.60
C TRP A 165 3.06 1.79 16.87
N ARG A 166 2.13 2.58 17.41
CA ARG A 166 1.74 3.88 16.83
C ARG A 166 2.94 4.82 16.69
N THR A 167 3.81 4.87 17.71
CA THR A 167 5.02 5.70 17.69
C THR A 167 5.99 5.24 16.61
N GLN A 168 6.21 3.94 16.48
CA GLN A 168 7.07 3.35 15.44
C GLN A 168 6.55 3.68 14.03
N ILE A 169 5.24 3.55 13.79
CA ILE A 169 4.64 3.83 12.48
C ILE A 169 4.80 5.30 12.13
N VAL A 170 4.41 6.20 13.04
CA VAL A 170 4.46 7.65 12.80
C VAL A 170 5.89 8.13 12.58
N ALA A 171 6.86 7.62 13.35
CA ALA A 171 8.26 8.00 13.19
C ALA A 171 8.80 7.64 11.80
N GLN A 172 8.56 6.40 11.35
CA GLN A 172 9.01 5.93 10.03
C GLN A 172 8.28 6.64 8.88
N ALA A 173 6.95 6.84 9.00
CA ALA A 173 6.16 7.57 8.01
C ALA A 173 6.69 9.00 7.82
N ARG A 174 6.94 9.71 8.93
CA ARG A 174 7.48 11.08 8.89
C ARG A 174 8.86 11.12 8.27
N GLN A 175 9.75 10.20 8.62
CA GLN A 175 11.08 10.11 8.02
C GLN A 175 10.98 9.96 6.49
N ALA A 176 10.15 9.02 6.02
CA ALA A 176 9.95 8.78 4.59
C ALA A 176 9.29 9.99 3.89
N MET A 177 8.37 10.70 4.55
CA MET A 177 7.79 11.93 4.01
C MET A 177 8.82 13.04 3.82
N PHE A 178 9.72 13.26 4.79
CA PHE A 178 10.81 14.23 4.64
C PHE A 178 11.76 13.84 3.50
N GLN A 179 12.18 12.58 3.44
CA GLN A 179 12.99 12.05 2.34
C GLN A 179 12.33 12.23 0.97
N THR A 180 11.00 12.10 0.90
CA THR A 180 10.24 12.33 -0.33
C THR A 180 10.31 13.78 -0.78
N VAL A 181 10.15 14.73 0.15
CA VAL A 181 10.25 16.16 -0.14
C VAL A 181 11.66 16.54 -0.57
N ASP A 182 12.69 16.03 0.12
CA ASP A 182 14.09 16.24 -0.24
C ASP A 182 14.40 15.67 -1.64
N GLY A 183 13.90 14.48 -1.94
CA GLY A 183 14.00 13.85 -3.26
C GLY A 183 13.37 14.68 -4.37
N LEU A 184 12.17 15.23 -4.15
CA LEU A 184 11.51 16.13 -5.11
C LEU A 184 12.31 17.41 -5.38
N ASN A 185 13.01 17.92 -4.36
CA ASN A 185 13.81 19.15 -4.42
C ASN A 185 15.21 18.95 -5.02
N THR A 186 15.65 17.71 -5.22
CA THR A 186 16.98 17.42 -5.78
C THR A 186 16.96 17.68 -7.29
N ALA A 187 17.75 18.64 -7.77
CA ALA A 187 17.76 19.08 -9.17
C ALA A 187 18.06 17.94 -10.16
#